data_AF-A0A8W7Q0P1-F1
#
_entry.id   AF-A0A8W7Q0P1-F1
#
_cell.length_a   1.000
_cell.length_b   1.000
_cell.length_c   1.000
_cell.angle_alpha   90.00
_cell.angle_beta   90.00
_cell.angle_gamma   90.00
#
_symmetry.space_group_name_H-M   'P 1'
#
loop_
_entity.id
_entity.type
_entity.pdbx_description
1 polymer ?
#
loop_
_entity_poly.entity_id
_entity_poly.type
_entity_poly.pdbx_seq_one_letter_code
_entity_poly.pdbx_strand_id
1 'polypeptide(L)'
;MNEWNELLKAELLPPSGSFRTDGDAPGSIKCAGLFQGSVAAPGDCGLYHRHPQKGIANPPVLEDATEKHGSSSALAPTSWREKVVAYDEAPEHLRFNPFIRTGYRTYLSARLCLESMFWWTNETVNIWSHILGLCVFLILAYYDTAMLQIQASTTDKVIVGMLLLSFQLCMIFSSIYPTFSCHSADSYDRLLAFDLFGIALSLLAIFMSGIYYAFWCNQPLRDFYMITIGVIFTAAMALQIPQLNVHSNVKMLAFVAWAAYGVVPTLHWYFVMGGTESTMVKVGYTRD
;
A
#
# COMPACT_ATOMS: atom_id res chain seq x y z
N MET A 1 38.83 6.24 2.22
CA MET A 1 38.69 4.98 1.46
C MET A 1 39.33 3.77 2.16
N ASN A 2 39.72 3.86 3.45
CA ASN A 2 40.44 2.79 4.15
C ASN A 2 39.75 2.26 5.42
N GLU A 3 38.62 2.83 5.85
CA GLU A 3 37.86 2.31 7.01
C GLU A 3 36.74 1.33 6.61
N TRP A 4 36.30 1.34 5.34
CA TRP A 4 35.23 0.46 4.86
C TRP A 4 35.69 -0.96 4.51
N ASN A 5 37.00 -1.18 4.30
CA ASN A 5 37.55 -2.50 3.96
C ASN A 5 37.79 -3.41 5.18
N GLU A 6 37.83 -2.87 6.39
CA GLU A 6 38.03 -3.65 7.61
C GLU A 6 36.70 -4.18 8.19
N LEU A 7 35.59 -3.49 7.93
CA LEU A 7 34.25 -3.97 8.32
C LEU A 7 33.76 -5.14 7.46
N LEU A 8 34.23 -5.26 6.21
CA LEU A 8 33.86 -6.37 5.31
C LEU A 8 34.60 -7.69 5.61
N LYS A 9 35.69 -7.66 6.39
CA LYS A 9 36.44 -8.88 6.77
C LYS A 9 35.87 -9.58 8.01
N ALA A 10 35.06 -8.89 8.81
CA ALA A 10 34.51 -9.43 10.06
C ALA A 10 33.27 -10.33 9.86
N GLU A 11 32.57 -10.22 8.72
CA GLU A 11 31.29 -10.90 8.48
C GLU A 11 31.42 -12.24 7.73
N LEU A 12 32.61 -12.61 7.24
CA LEU A 12 32.79 -13.72 6.28
C LEU A 12 33.49 -14.99 6.82
N LEU A 13 33.66 -15.13 8.13
CA LEU A 13 34.20 -16.36 8.72
C LEU A 13 33.23 -16.96 9.76
N PRO A 14 32.74 -18.19 9.56
CA PRO A 14 31.97 -18.88 10.60
C PRO A 14 32.93 -19.32 11.72
N PRO A 15 32.57 -19.16 13.01
CA PRO A 15 33.38 -19.68 14.08
C PRO A 15 33.35 -21.21 14.07
N SER A 16 34.56 -21.76 14.07
CA SER A 16 34.90 -23.17 14.25
C SER A 16 34.66 -23.61 15.70
N GLY A 17 34.24 -24.88 15.86
CA GLY A 17 34.20 -25.61 17.13
C GLY A 17 32.83 -25.58 17.83
N SER A 18 32.26 -26.68 18.32
CA SER A 18 32.78 -28.02 18.55
C SER A 18 31.59 -28.98 18.66
N PHE A 19 31.80 -30.17 18.10
CA PHE A 19 30.92 -31.31 18.14
C PHE A 19 31.01 -31.96 19.54
N ARG A 20 29.88 -32.32 20.15
CA ARG A 20 29.85 -33.39 21.16
C ARG A 20 28.73 -34.36 20.77
N THR A 21 29.19 -35.54 20.37
CA THR A 21 28.45 -36.75 20.09
C THR A 21 27.85 -37.34 21.36
N ASP A 22 26.65 -37.87 21.26
CA ASP A 22 26.20 -39.19 21.75
C ASP A 22 24.85 -39.41 21.03
N GLY A 23 24.60 -40.43 20.22
CA GLY A 23 24.97 -41.83 20.36
C GLY A 23 23.66 -42.61 20.46
N ASP A 24 23.18 -43.09 19.30
CA ASP A 24 22.38 -44.32 19.07
C ASP A 24 21.16 -44.17 18.12
N ALA A 25 21.35 -44.76 16.94
CA ALA A 25 20.33 -45.35 16.07
C ALA A 25 19.90 -46.72 16.67
N PRO A 26 18.80 -47.42 16.25
CA PRO A 26 18.25 -47.42 14.89
C PRO A 26 16.71 -47.53 14.73
N GLY A 27 16.27 -47.29 13.49
CA GLY A 27 15.20 -48.09 12.88
C GLY A 27 13.78 -47.51 12.86
N SER A 28 13.42 -46.85 11.76
CA SER A 28 12.37 -47.29 10.82
C SER A 28 11.70 -46.12 10.09
N ILE A 29 11.71 -46.27 8.78
CA ILE A 29 11.00 -45.48 7.77
C ILE A 29 9.48 -45.57 8.01
N LYS A 30 8.77 -44.43 7.93
CA LYS A 30 7.46 -44.33 7.26
C LYS A 30 7.04 -42.86 7.04
N CYS A 31 6.83 -42.52 5.78
CA CYS A 31 6.13 -41.31 5.35
C CYS A 31 4.61 -41.44 5.57
N ALA A 32 3.98 -40.33 5.95
CA ALA A 32 2.70 -39.79 5.47
C ALA A 32 1.76 -39.30 6.60
N GLY A 33 1.41 -38.01 6.55
CA GLY A 33 0.04 -37.53 6.74
C GLY A 33 -0.40 -37.04 8.13
N LEU A 34 -0.82 -35.76 8.14
CA LEU A 34 -1.90 -35.15 8.92
C LEU A 34 -1.77 -34.93 10.45
N PHE A 35 -2.00 -33.65 10.80
CA PHE A 35 -2.77 -33.10 11.93
C PHE A 35 -2.41 -33.45 13.39
N GLN A 36 -2.46 -32.39 14.21
CA GLN A 36 -2.35 -32.32 15.68
C GLN A 36 -0.92 -32.54 16.21
N GLY A 37 -0.30 -31.63 16.96
CA GLY A 37 -0.79 -30.52 17.77
C GLY A 37 -0.05 -30.57 19.12
N SER A 38 0.00 -29.42 19.81
CA SER A 38 0.42 -29.26 21.22
C SER A 38 1.95 -29.17 21.46
N VAL A 39 2.52 -28.29 22.28
CA VAL A 39 1.99 -27.39 23.32
C VAL A 39 2.98 -26.22 23.47
N ALA A 40 2.50 -24.99 23.40
CA ALA A 40 3.07 -23.88 24.16
C ALA A 40 1.88 -23.08 24.72
N ALA A 41 1.70 -23.13 26.03
CA ALA A 41 0.70 -22.40 26.80
C ALA A 41 1.38 -21.25 27.57
N PRO A 42 0.64 -20.39 28.28
CA PRO A 42 -0.28 -19.39 27.76
C PRO A 42 0.22 -17.97 28.14
N GLY A 43 0.09 -17.01 27.23
CA GLY A 43 0.44 -15.61 27.48
C GLY A 43 -0.25 -14.68 26.48
N ASP A 44 -1.51 -14.36 26.78
CA ASP A 44 -2.36 -13.30 26.22
C ASP A 44 -1.99 -12.75 24.83
N CYS A 45 -2.46 -13.43 23.79
CA CYS A 45 -2.67 -12.81 22.48
C CYS A 45 -3.98 -12.01 22.48
N GLY A 46 -3.83 -10.68 22.55
CA GLY A 46 -4.65 -9.68 21.85
C GLY A 46 -6.12 -10.02 21.61
N LEU A 47 -6.94 -9.86 22.65
CA LEU A 47 -8.37 -9.68 22.49
C LEU A 47 -8.62 -8.38 21.72
N TYR A 48 -9.05 -8.51 20.46
CA TYR A 48 -9.83 -7.49 19.77
C TYR A 48 -11.19 -7.35 20.49
N HIS A 49 -11.18 -6.72 21.66
CA HIS A 49 -12.41 -6.28 22.31
C HIS A 49 -12.92 -5.05 21.58
N ARG A 50 -13.95 -5.24 20.75
CA ARG A 50 -14.89 -4.17 20.41
C ARG A 50 -15.58 -3.77 21.72
N HIS A 51 -15.02 -2.80 22.44
CA HIS A 51 -15.68 -2.21 23.60
C HIS A 51 -16.94 -1.45 23.12
N PRO A 52 -18.08 -1.56 23.83
CA PRO A 52 -19.25 -0.74 23.55
C PRO A 52 -18.88 0.72 23.83
N GLN A 53 -19.16 1.59 22.87
CA GLN A 53 -18.94 3.04 22.98
C GLN A 53 -19.61 3.57 24.26
N LYS A 54 -18.83 3.82 25.30
CA LYS A 54 -19.17 4.86 26.27
C LYS A 54 -18.88 6.17 25.55
N GLY A 55 -19.89 7.03 25.45
CA GLY A 55 -19.81 8.30 24.73
C GLY A 55 -18.56 9.08 25.12
N ILE A 56 -17.56 9.06 24.23
CA ILE A 56 -16.42 9.95 24.27
C ILE A 56 -16.88 11.15 23.49
N ALA A 57 -17.18 12.24 24.20
CA ALA A 57 -17.30 13.53 23.57
C ALA A 57 -16.03 13.76 22.74
N ASN A 58 -16.19 14.09 21.45
CA ASN A 58 -15.07 14.46 20.59
C ASN A 58 -14.21 15.49 21.36
N PRO A 59 -12.89 15.29 21.48
CA PRO A 59 -12.03 16.33 22.02
C PRO A 59 -12.19 17.59 21.15
N PRO A 60 -12.16 18.79 21.76
CA PRO A 60 -12.48 20.01 21.06
C PRO A 60 -11.52 20.18 19.87
N VAL A 61 -12.09 20.27 18.67
CA VAL A 61 -11.38 20.78 17.49
C VAL A 61 -10.82 22.14 17.89
N LEU A 62 -9.52 22.35 17.70
CA LEU A 62 -8.91 23.67 17.83
C LEU A 62 -9.49 24.58 16.72
N GLU A 63 -10.66 25.15 16.97
CA GLU A 63 -11.24 26.24 16.19
C GLU A 63 -10.63 27.57 16.60
N ASP A 64 -10.43 28.43 15.60
CA ASP A 64 -9.91 29.78 15.73
C ASP A 64 -10.99 30.66 16.39
N ALA A 65 -10.83 30.92 17.69
CA ALA A 65 -11.84 31.63 18.49
C ALA A 65 -11.59 33.14 18.52
N THR A 66 -12.45 33.89 17.84
CA THR A 66 -12.64 35.33 18.05
C THR A 66 -13.51 35.60 19.30
N GLU A 67 -12.95 36.40 20.21
CA GLU A 67 -13.55 37.19 21.32
C GLU A 67 -13.85 36.61 22.73
N LYS A 68 -13.00 37.08 23.67
CA LYS A 68 -13.25 37.77 24.97
C LYS A 68 -14.04 37.07 26.11
N HIS A 69 -13.32 36.60 27.15
CA HIS A 69 -13.17 37.23 28.49
C HIS A 69 -12.38 36.33 29.47
N GLY A 70 -11.38 36.90 30.17
CA GLY A 70 -11.04 36.54 31.56
C GLY A 70 -10.08 35.37 31.88
N SER A 71 -8.77 35.64 31.85
CA SER A 71 -7.72 35.16 32.79
C SER A 71 -7.49 33.64 33.02
N SER A 72 -6.85 32.99 32.05
CA SER A 72 -5.60 32.22 32.23
C SER A 72 -5.08 31.91 30.82
N SER A 73 -4.11 32.69 30.33
CA SER A 73 -3.61 32.54 28.96
C SER A 73 -2.70 31.32 28.86
N ALA A 74 -3.29 30.15 28.62
CA ALA A 74 -2.58 29.15 27.82
C ALA A 74 -2.32 29.83 26.47
N LEU A 75 -1.06 30.21 26.21
CA LEU A 75 -0.68 30.73 24.90
C LEU A 75 -1.14 29.71 23.86
N ALA A 76 -1.91 30.15 22.87
CA ALA A 76 -2.19 29.33 21.71
C ALA A 76 -0.83 28.88 21.14
N PRO A 77 -0.62 27.59 20.85
CA PRO A 77 0.66 27.09 20.41
C PRO A 77 1.10 27.85 19.16
N THR A 78 2.21 28.57 19.31
CA THR A 78 2.75 29.48 18.27
C THR A 78 3.61 28.72 17.27
N SER A 79 4.07 27.51 17.63
CA SER A 79 4.89 26.65 16.80
C SER A 79 4.17 25.36 16.41
N TRP A 80 4.37 24.91 15.17
CA TRP A 80 3.91 23.59 14.72
C TRP A 80 4.47 22.45 15.61
N ARG A 81 5.64 22.64 16.24
CA ARG A 81 6.25 21.67 17.15
C ARG A 81 5.43 21.40 18.41
N GLU A 82 4.63 22.39 18.84
CA GLU A 82 3.76 22.27 20.02
C GLU A 82 2.43 21.56 19.70
N LYS A 83 2.13 21.37 18.40
CA LYS A 83 0.90 20.72 17.91
C LYS A 83 1.13 19.25 17.52
N VAL A 84 2.34 18.74 17.72
CA VAL A 84 2.77 17.38 17.36
C VAL A 84 3.09 16.61 18.65
N VAL A 85 2.57 15.39 18.77
CA VAL A 85 2.60 14.60 20.00
C VAL A 85 3.38 13.30 19.87
N ALA A 86 3.66 12.67 21.02
CA ALA A 86 4.24 11.34 21.10
C ALA A 86 3.21 10.23 20.84
N TYR A 87 3.68 9.01 20.57
CA TYR A 87 2.84 7.83 20.27
C TYR A 87 1.73 7.59 21.31
N ASP A 88 2.06 7.72 22.60
CA ASP A 88 1.15 7.44 23.71
C ASP A 88 0.01 8.47 23.84
N GLU A 89 0.20 9.65 23.25
CA GLU A 89 -0.73 10.79 23.26
C GLU A 89 -1.53 10.92 21.96
N ALA A 90 -1.16 10.19 20.91
CA ALA A 90 -1.82 10.23 19.61
C ALA A 90 -3.25 9.63 19.65
N PRO A 91 -4.18 9.96 18.76
CA PRO A 91 -5.46 9.25 18.67
C PRO A 91 -5.28 7.74 18.41
N GLU A 92 -6.10 6.89 19.03
CA GLU A 92 -5.95 5.41 18.98
C GLU A 92 -5.95 4.86 17.55
N HIS A 93 -6.76 5.42 16.64
CA HIS A 93 -6.81 5.04 15.23
C HIS A 93 -5.51 5.32 14.44
N LEU A 94 -4.62 6.18 14.95
CA LEU A 94 -3.32 6.49 14.33
C LEU A 94 -2.16 5.67 14.93
N ARG A 95 -2.39 4.93 16.02
CA ARG A 95 -1.36 4.18 16.77
C ARG A 95 -1.07 2.77 16.19
N PHE A 96 -1.09 2.60 14.87
CA PHE A 96 -0.93 1.28 14.25
C PHE A 96 0.51 0.73 14.32
N ASN A 97 1.53 1.59 14.49
CA ASN A 97 2.94 1.19 14.49
C ASN A 97 3.66 1.67 15.77
N PRO A 98 4.01 0.79 16.73
CA PRO A 98 4.66 1.16 17.98
C PRO A 98 6.12 1.60 17.82
N PHE A 99 6.72 1.41 16.64
CA PHE A 99 8.10 1.84 16.37
C PHE A 99 8.19 3.34 16.04
N ILE A 100 7.09 3.98 15.65
CA ILE A 100 7.02 5.42 15.43
C ILE A 100 6.71 6.07 16.78
N ARG A 101 7.71 6.75 17.37
CA ARG A 101 7.60 7.23 18.76
C ARG A 101 7.09 8.65 18.90
N THR A 102 7.28 9.49 17.88
CA THR A 102 6.93 10.92 17.87
C THR A 102 6.51 11.36 16.47
N GLY A 103 5.95 12.56 16.35
CA GLY A 103 5.61 13.12 15.04
C GLY A 103 4.12 13.06 14.69
N TYR A 104 3.27 12.61 15.63
CA TYR A 104 1.84 12.44 15.42
C TYR A 104 1.08 13.77 15.48
N ARG A 105 0.13 13.95 14.56
CA ARG A 105 -0.81 15.07 14.58
C ARG A 105 -2.06 14.67 15.34
N THR A 106 -2.58 15.58 16.16
CA THR A 106 -3.85 15.41 16.88
C THR A 106 -5.03 15.91 16.02
N TYR A 107 -6.19 16.11 16.64
CA TYR A 107 -7.39 16.64 15.97
C TYR A 107 -7.18 18.08 15.47
N LEU A 108 -6.82 18.21 14.19
CA LEU A 108 -6.59 19.49 13.53
C LEU A 108 -7.79 19.88 12.65
N SER A 109 -8.01 21.19 12.50
CA SER A 109 -8.98 21.71 11.53
C SER A 109 -8.52 21.40 10.09
N ALA A 110 -9.44 21.37 9.13
CA ALA A 110 -9.10 21.05 7.74
C ALA A 110 -8.03 21.98 7.14
N ARG A 111 -8.03 23.27 7.52
CA ARG A 111 -7.01 24.24 7.11
C ARG A 111 -5.64 23.92 7.70
N LEU A 112 -5.59 23.57 8.98
CA LEU A 112 -4.35 23.17 9.66
C LEU A 112 -3.83 21.82 9.15
N CYS A 113 -4.72 20.88 8.78
CA CYS A 113 -4.30 19.64 8.13
C CYS A 113 -3.62 19.92 6.77
N LEU A 114 -4.13 20.87 5.96
CA LEU A 114 -3.44 21.32 4.74
C LEU A 114 -2.11 22.04 5.01
N GLU A 115 -2.08 22.93 6.01
CA GLU A 115 -0.84 23.61 6.41
C GLU A 115 0.22 22.62 6.91
N SER A 116 -0.22 21.55 7.57
CA SER A 116 0.66 20.52 8.12
C SER A 116 1.43 19.72 7.08
N MET A 117 1.09 19.82 5.78
CA MET A 117 1.91 19.28 4.69
C MET A 117 3.33 19.88 4.70
N PHE A 118 3.51 21.09 5.22
CA PHE A 118 4.81 21.76 5.35
C PHE A 118 5.45 21.59 6.72
N TRP A 119 4.80 20.89 7.65
CA TRP A 119 5.36 20.60 8.97
C TRP A 119 6.18 19.31 8.92
N TRP A 120 7.13 19.16 9.84
CA TRP A 120 7.87 17.90 9.97
C TRP A 120 7.09 16.94 10.88
N THR A 121 6.42 15.97 10.27
CA THR A 121 5.54 15.00 10.93
C THR A 121 5.87 13.59 10.44
N ASN A 122 5.33 12.57 11.11
CA ASN A 122 5.49 11.18 10.70
C ASN A 122 4.89 10.87 9.31
N GLU A 123 3.98 11.72 8.83
CA GLU A 123 3.30 11.56 7.53
C GLU A 123 3.89 12.45 6.41
N THR A 124 4.85 13.32 6.72
CA THR A 124 5.39 14.29 5.74
C THR A 124 6.00 13.57 4.54
N VAL A 125 6.79 12.52 4.77
CA VAL A 125 7.40 11.72 3.68
C VAL A 125 6.31 11.00 2.87
N ASN A 126 5.26 10.50 3.51
CA ASN A 126 4.13 9.86 2.83
C ASN A 126 3.44 10.87 1.89
N ILE A 127 3.10 12.06 2.39
CA ILE A 127 2.47 13.12 1.57
C ILE A 127 3.36 13.52 0.39
N TRP A 128 4.61 13.88 0.66
CA TRP A 128 5.49 14.45 -0.38
C TRP A 128 5.95 13.42 -1.42
N SER A 129 6.15 12.16 -1.03
CA SER A 129 6.50 11.10 -1.99
C SER A 129 5.39 10.89 -3.04
N HIS A 130 4.12 10.89 -2.61
CA HIS A 130 2.98 10.78 -3.53
C HIS A 130 2.73 12.05 -4.35
N ILE A 131 2.94 13.25 -3.80
CA ILE A 131 2.88 14.51 -4.57
C ILE A 131 3.96 14.54 -5.65
N LEU A 132 5.19 14.14 -5.33
CA LEU A 132 6.27 14.03 -6.32
C LEU A 132 5.94 12.98 -7.39
N GLY A 133 5.37 11.84 -6.99
CA GLY A 133 4.86 10.83 -7.92
C GLY A 133 3.80 11.40 -8.87
N LEU A 134 2.85 12.18 -8.37
CA LEU A 134 1.84 12.87 -9.18
C LEU A 134 2.49 13.80 -10.22
N CYS A 135 3.48 14.60 -9.82
CA CYS A 135 4.22 15.46 -10.74
C CYS A 135 4.90 14.66 -11.86
N VAL A 136 5.52 13.52 -11.54
CA VAL A 136 6.13 12.65 -12.55
C VAL A 136 5.08 12.12 -13.54
N PHE A 137 3.93 11.63 -13.06
CA PHE A 137 2.88 11.13 -13.95
C PHE A 137 2.23 12.23 -14.80
N LEU A 138 2.11 13.45 -14.28
CA LEU A 138 1.65 14.61 -15.07
C LEU A 138 2.64 14.98 -16.18
N ILE A 139 3.93 14.98 -15.86
CA ILE A 139 5.00 15.20 -16.84
C ILE A 139 4.94 14.11 -17.91
N LEU A 140 4.85 12.83 -17.51
CA LEU A 140 4.73 11.71 -18.44
C LEU A 140 3.49 11.84 -19.34
N ALA A 141 2.33 12.19 -18.80
CA ALA A 141 1.11 12.41 -19.57
C ALA A 141 1.23 13.56 -20.58
N TYR A 142 1.90 14.64 -20.17
CA TYR A 142 2.20 15.74 -21.08
C TYR A 142 3.16 15.30 -22.20
N TYR A 143 4.24 14.60 -21.88
CA TYR A 143 5.18 14.08 -22.89
C TYR A 143 4.48 13.10 -23.86
N ASP A 144 3.64 12.20 -23.35
CA ASP A 144 2.89 11.24 -24.16
C ASP A 144 1.91 11.94 -25.11
N THR A 145 1.18 12.95 -24.63
CA THR A 145 0.18 13.65 -25.45
C THR A 145 0.79 14.67 -26.40
N ALA A 146 1.78 15.44 -25.94
CA ALA A 146 2.31 16.61 -26.66
C ALA A 146 3.54 16.29 -27.52
N MET A 147 4.40 15.37 -27.09
CA MET A 147 5.68 15.09 -27.76
C MET A 147 5.65 13.77 -28.54
N LEU A 148 4.99 12.73 -28.04
CA LEU A 148 4.79 11.47 -28.77
C LEU A 148 3.64 11.62 -29.78
N GLN A 149 3.82 12.48 -30.78
CA GLN A 149 3.00 12.52 -32.01
C GLN A 149 3.25 11.28 -32.89
N ILE A 150 3.37 10.10 -32.29
CA ILE A 150 3.46 8.83 -33.02
C ILE A 150 2.10 8.63 -33.69
N GLN A 151 2.10 8.13 -34.92
CA GLN A 151 0.90 7.65 -35.63
C GLN A 151 0.32 6.38 -34.95
N ALA A 152 0.08 6.45 -33.64
CA ALA A 152 -0.53 5.41 -32.84
C ALA A 152 -2.05 5.43 -33.01
N SER A 153 -2.65 4.24 -32.97
CA SER A 153 -4.09 4.07 -33.01
C SER A 153 -4.74 4.84 -31.85
N THR A 154 -5.95 5.37 -32.07
CA THR A 154 -6.75 6.02 -31.02
C THR A 154 -6.89 5.12 -29.78
N THR A 155 -6.96 3.80 -29.98
CA THR A 155 -7.07 2.82 -28.90
C THR A 155 -5.85 2.79 -27.98
N ASP A 156 -4.63 2.88 -28.53
CA ASP A 156 -3.40 2.89 -27.73
C ASP A 156 -3.32 4.15 -26.87
N LYS A 157 -3.69 5.30 -27.44
CA LYS A 157 -3.78 6.57 -26.73
C LYS A 157 -4.79 6.51 -25.58
N VAL A 158 -5.95 5.88 -25.81
CA VAL A 158 -6.97 5.69 -24.77
C VAL A 158 -6.45 4.79 -23.65
N ILE A 159 -5.77 3.68 -23.98
CA ILE A 159 -5.25 2.74 -22.98
C ILE A 159 -4.16 3.39 -22.13
N VAL A 160 -3.18 4.04 -22.75
CA VAL A 160 -2.11 4.74 -22.04
C VAL A 160 -2.67 5.93 -21.25
N GLY A 161 -3.61 6.68 -21.82
CA GLY A 161 -4.29 7.77 -21.12
C GLY A 161 -5.05 7.31 -19.87
N MET A 162 -5.82 6.22 -19.96
CA MET A 162 -6.51 5.64 -18.81
C MET A 162 -5.53 5.10 -17.75
N LEU A 163 -4.43 4.48 -18.19
CA LEU A 163 -3.36 4.03 -17.29
C LEU A 163 -2.75 5.20 -16.52
N LEU A 164 -2.32 6.25 -17.21
CA LEU A 164 -1.74 7.44 -16.58
C LEU A 164 -2.74 8.16 -15.69
N LEU A 165 -4.01 8.25 -16.10
CA LEU A 165 -5.06 8.84 -15.27
C LEU A 165 -5.27 8.04 -13.97
N SER A 166 -5.29 6.71 -14.05
CA SER A 166 -5.47 5.85 -12.86
C SER A 166 -4.34 6.03 -11.84
N PHE A 167 -3.08 6.11 -12.30
CA PHE A 167 -1.93 6.39 -11.43
C PHE A 167 -2.00 7.78 -10.80
N GLN A 168 -2.44 8.80 -11.55
CA GLN A 168 -2.63 10.14 -11.00
C GLN A 168 -3.69 10.16 -9.90
N LEU A 169 -4.84 9.50 -10.12
CA LEU A 169 -5.89 9.36 -9.09
C LEU A 169 -5.38 8.63 -7.85
N CYS A 170 -4.60 7.56 -8.02
CA CYS A 170 -3.95 6.87 -6.91
C CYS A 170 -3.03 7.79 -6.11
N MET A 171 -2.15 8.55 -6.78
CA MET A 171 -1.25 9.49 -6.10
C MET A 171 -1.99 10.62 -5.39
N ILE A 172 -3.10 11.09 -5.96
CA ILE A 172 -3.97 12.09 -5.33
C ILE A 172 -4.61 11.51 -4.06
N PHE A 173 -5.24 10.34 -4.13
CA PHE A 173 -5.89 9.75 -2.95
C PHE A 173 -4.87 9.40 -1.85
N SER A 174 -3.71 8.90 -2.24
CA SER A 174 -2.63 8.54 -1.31
C SER A 174 -1.94 9.74 -0.65
N SER A 175 -2.01 10.93 -1.26
CA SER A 175 -1.55 12.18 -0.60
C SER A 175 -2.64 12.84 0.25
N ILE A 176 -3.92 12.72 -0.13
CA ILE A 176 -5.06 13.27 0.63
C ILE A 176 -5.28 12.51 1.93
N TYR A 177 -5.22 11.17 1.92
CA TYR A 177 -5.42 10.33 3.11
C TYR A 177 -4.54 10.76 4.30
N PRO A 178 -3.20 10.79 4.20
CA PRO A 178 -2.35 11.18 5.31
C PRO A 178 -2.55 12.67 5.64
N THR A 179 -2.85 13.53 4.66
CA THR A 179 -3.09 14.97 4.90
C THR A 179 -4.28 15.21 5.83
N PHE A 180 -5.41 14.52 5.63
CA PHE A 180 -6.64 14.71 6.40
C PHE A 180 -6.90 13.65 7.47
N SER A 181 -5.98 12.70 7.67
CA SER A 181 -6.03 11.69 8.73
C SER A 181 -6.21 12.29 10.14
N CYS A 182 -5.69 13.50 10.36
CA CYS A 182 -5.81 14.26 11.60
C CYS A 182 -7.21 14.81 11.89
N HIS A 183 -8.11 14.86 10.92
CA HIS A 183 -9.31 15.69 11.06
C HIS A 183 -10.44 14.99 11.83
N SER A 184 -10.71 13.72 11.54
CA SER A 184 -11.78 12.93 12.18
C SER A 184 -11.57 11.44 11.92
N ALA A 185 -11.97 10.61 12.89
CA ALA A 185 -11.91 9.15 12.76
C ALA A 185 -12.78 8.62 11.61
N ASP A 186 -13.96 9.22 11.37
CA ASP A 186 -14.82 8.81 10.26
C ASP A 186 -14.23 9.19 8.89
N SER A 187 -13.51 10.32 8.84
CA SER A 187 -12.82 10.75 7.63
C SER A 187 -11.60 9.88 7.35
N TYR A 188 -10.92 9.40 8.40
CA TYR A 188 -9.81 8.46 8.28
C TYR A 188 -10.23 7.18 7.54
N ASP A 189 -11.28 6.50 7.99
CA ASP A 189 -11.73 5.24 7.38
C ASP A 189 -12.19 5.42 5.92
N ARG A 190 -12.90 6.52 5.63
CA ARG A 190 -13.34 6.84 4.27
C ARG A 190 -12.16 7.13 3.34
N LEU A 191 -11.20 7.94 3.80
CA LEU A 191 -10.04 8.31 3.00
C LEU A 191 -9.10 7.12 2.77
N LEU A 192 -8.93 6.26 3.78
CA LEU A 192 -8.21 5.00 3.63
C LEU A 192 -8.87 4.09 2.59
N ALA A 193 -10.21 4.03 2.55
CA ALA A 193 -10.93 3.29 1.52
C ALA A 193 -10.74 3.86 0.11
N PHE A 194 -10.69 5.20 -0.04
CA PHE A 194 -10.41 5.84 -1.33
C PHE A 194 -8.96 5.62 -1.79
N ASP A 195 -7.99 5.64 -0.88
CA ASP A 195 -6.59 5.32 -1.19
C ASP A 195 -6.46 3.87 -1.69
N LEU A 196 -7.07 2.92 -0.97
CA LEU A 196 -7.13 1.52 -1.39
C LEU A 196 -7.80 1.35 -2.77
N PHE A 197 -8.88 2.10 -3.02
CA PHE A 197 -9.54 2.13 -4.32
C PHE A 197 -8.63 2.69 -5.43
N GLY A 198 -7.83 3.72 -5.14
CA GLY A 198 -6.86 4.27 -6.08
C GLY A 198 -5.78 3.26 -6.49
N ILE A 199 -5.24 2.51 -5.51
CA ILE A 199 -4.29 1.41 -5.75
C ILE A 199 -4.95 0.33 -6.62
N ALA A 200 -6.19 -0.05 -6.29
CA ALA A 200 -6.96 -1.03 -7.04
C ALA A 200 -7.19 -0.58 -8.49
N LEU A 201 -7.57 0.68 -8.71
CA LEU A 201 -7.82 1.22 -10.04
C LEU A 201 -6.54 1.22 -10.90
N SER A 202 -5.40 1.59 -10.30
CA SER A 202 -4.10 1.56 -10.98
C SER A 202 -3.70 0.14 -11.37
N LEU A 203 -3.86 -0.82 -10.46
CA LEU A 203 -3.54 -2.21 -10.74
C LEU A 203 -4.46 -2.82 -11.82
N LEU A 204 -5.75 -2.46 -11.82
CA LEU A 204 -6.67 -2.85 -12.89
C LEU A 204 -6.21 -2.29 -14.25
N ALA A 205 -5.80 -1.02 -14.31
CA ALA A 205 -5.34 -0.40 -15.54
C ALA A 205 -4.04 -1.06 -16.06
N ILE A 206 -3.11 -1.43 -15.17
CA ILE A 206 -1.91 -2.21 -15.51
C ILE A 206 -2.32 -3.57 -16.12
N PHE A 207 -3.24 -4.30 -15.49
CA PHE A 207 -3.68 -5.59 -16.03
C PHE A 207 -4.40 -5.45 -17.36
N MET A 208 -5.31 -4.49 -17.49
CA MET A 208 -6.06 -4.27 -18.73
C MET A 208 -5.12 -3.90 -19.89
N SER A 209 -4.17 -2.99 -19.68
CA SER A 209 -3.17 -2.64 -20.68
C SER A 209 -2.24 -3.83 -21.02
N GLY A 210 -1.75 -4.55 -20.01
CA GLY A 210 -0.92 -5.74 -20.20
C GLY A 210 -1.62 -6.83 -21.01
N ILE A 211 -2.86 -7.18 -20.65
CA ILE A 211 -3.68 -8.19 -21.35
C ILE A 211 -3.96 -7.77 -22.79
N TYR A 212 -4.26 -6.48 -23.02
CA TYR A 212 -4.52 -5.95 -24.35
C TYR A 212 -3.35 -6.19 -25.31
N TYR A 213 -2.14 -5.85 -24.87
CA TYR A 213 -0.93 -6.01 -25.68
C TYR A 213 -0.46 -7.46 -25.76
N ALA A 214 -0.58 -8.22 -24.66
CA ALA A 214 -0.18 -9.63 -24.61
C ALA A 214 -0.98 -10.51 -25.59
N PHE A 215 -2.30 -10.31 -25.65
CA PHE A 215 -3.21 -11.11 -26.49
C PHE A 215 -3.72 -10.34 -27.72
N TRP A 216 -2.92 -9.40 -28.25
CA TRP A 216 -3.31 -8.59 -29.40
C TRP A 216 -3.79 -9.44 -30.59
N CYS A 217 -3.11 -10.56 -30.85
CA CYS A 217 -3.44 -11.49 -31.94
C CYS A 217 -4.63 -12.41 -31.65
N ASN A 218 -5.05 -12.57 -30.39
CA ASN A 218 -6.11 -13.49 -29.98
C ASN A 218 -7.20 -12.76 -29.18
N GLN A 219 -8.14 -12.15 -29.91
CA GLN A 219 -9.21 -11.33 -29.35
C GLN A 219 -10.15 -12.09 -28.39
N PRO A 220 -10.59 -13.34 -28.67
CA PRO A 220 -11.43 -14.08 -27.73
C PRO A 220 -10.77 -14.30 -26.36
N LEU A 221 -9.47 -14.61 -26.34
CA LEU A 221 -8.74 -14.84 -25.11
C LEU A 221 -8.46 -13.54 -24.35
N ARG A 222 -8.14 -12.47 -25.07
CA ARG A 222 -8.01 -11.11 -24.53
C ARG A 222 -9.29 -10.69 -23.81
N ASP A 223 -10.43 -10.79 -24.48
CA ASP A 223 -11.71 -10.31 -23.95
C ASP A 223 -12.15 -11.16 -22.74
N PHE A 224 -11.92 -12.47 -22.77
CA PHE A 224 -12.13 -13.34 -21.61
C PHE A 224 -11.34 -12.87 -20.38
N TYR A 225 -10.03 -12.58 -20.55
CA TYR A 225 -9.20 -12.13 -19.42
C TYR A 225 -9.56 -10.73 -18.93
N MET A 226 -9.90 -9.80 -19.84
CA MET A 226 -10.36 -8.46 -19.48
C MET A 226 -11.69 -8.47 -18.73
N ILE A 227 -12.66 -9.28 -19.17
CA ILE A 227 -13.96 -9.40 -18.49
C ILE A 227 -13.77 -10.05 -17.12
N THR A 228 -13.00 -11.13 -17.02
CA THR A 228 -12.80 -11.83 -15.75
C THR A 228 -12.08 -10.96 -14.72
N ILE A 229 -10.99 -10.26 -15.08
CA ILE A 229 -10.31 -9.35 -14.13
C ILE A 229 -11.21 -8.19 -13.71
N GLY A 230 -12.02 -7.66 -14.63
CA GLY A 230 -12.99 -6.59 -14.34
C GLY A 230 -14.10 -7.04 -13.39
N VAL A 231 -14.68 -8.22 -13.61
CA VAL A 231 -15.74 -8.77 -12.75
C VAL A 231 -15.20 -9.04 -11.33
N ILE A 232 -14.02 -9.65 -11.23
CA ILE A 232 -13.40 -9.92 -9.93
C ILE A 232 -13.05 -8.61 -9.22
N PHE A 233 -12.56 -7.59 -9.95
CA PHE A 233 -12.33 -6.25 -9.41
C PHE A 233 -13.61 -5.64 -8.84
N THR A 234 -14.70 -5.64 -9.61
CA THR A 234 -15.98 -5.06 -9.15
C THR A 234 -16.51 -5.80 -7.91
N ALA A 235 -16.39 -7.13 -7.88
CA ALA A 235 -16.76 -7.92 -6.70
C ALA A 235 -15.89 -7.58 -5.48
N ALA A 236 -14.57 -7.49 -5.66
CA ALA A 236 -13.64 -7.14 -4.60
C ALA A 236 -13.90 -5.71 -4.07
N MET A 237 -14.16 -4.74 -4.94
CA MET A 237 -14.48 -3.36 -4.56
C MET A 237 -15.85 -3.23 -3.89
N ALA A 238 -16.85 -4.01 -4.32
CA ALA A 238 -18.15 -4.04 -3.65
C ALA A 238 -18.01 -4.47 -2.19
N LEU A 239 -17.16 -5.46 -1.89
CA LEU A 239 -16.89 -5.89 -0.51
C LEU A 239 -16.24 -4.82 0.36
N GLN A 240 -15.57 -3.82 -0.25
CA GLN A 240 -14.95 -2.72 0.50
C GLN A 240 -15.94 -1.66 0.94
N ILE A 241 -17.17 -1.69 0.41
CA ILE A 241 -18.23 -0.75 0.81
C ILE A 241 -18.51 -0.93 2.31
N PRO A 242 -18.41 0.14 3.12
CA PRO A 242 -18.59 0.07 4.58
C PRO A 242 -19.94 -0.52 5.01
N GLN A 243 -20.97 -0.36 4.17
CA GLN A 243 -22.34 -0.82 4.45
C GLN A 243 -22.49 -2.34 4.53
N LEU A 244 -21.59 -3.13 3.92
CA LEU A 244 -21.74 -4.59 3.87
C LEU A 244 -21.28 -5.32 5.14
N ASN A 245 -20.75 -4.61 6.15
CA ASN A 245 -20.31 -5.14 7.46
C ASN A 245 -19.55 -6.49 7.40
N VAL A 246 -18.72 -6.67 6.37
CA VAL A 246 -17.90 -7.86 6.19
C VAL A 246 -16.65 -7.79 7.06
N HIS A 247 -16.21 -8.93 7.60
CA HIS A 247 -14.95 -9.03 8.35
C HIS A 247 -13.75 -8.54 7.52
N SER A 248 -12.87 -7.74 8.13
CA SER A 248 -11.70 -7.13 7.47
C SER A 248 -10.77 -8.16 6.81
N ASN A 249 -10.65 -9.36 7.37
CA ASN A 249 -9.82 -10.43 6.80
C ASN A 249 -10.35 -10.91 5.43
N VAL A 250 -11.67 -10.97 5.26
CA VAL A 250 -12.29 -11.39 4.00
C VAL A 250 -12.11 -10.31 2.93
N LYS A 251 -12.26 -9.04 3.33
CA LYS A 251 -11.99 -7.88 2.47
C LYS A 251 -10.55 -7.89 1.94
N MET A 252 -9.58 -8.09 2.84
CA MET A 252 -8.16 -8.17 2.49
C MET A 252 -7.87 -9.40 1.62
N LEU A 253 -8.42 -10.57 1.97
CA LEU A 253 -8.24 -11.79 1.19
C LEU A 253 -8.79 -11.65 -0.24
N ALA A 254 -9.98 -11.07 -0.41
CA ALA A 254 -10.58 -10.83 -1.72
C ALA A 254 -9.71 -9.89 -2.58
N PHE A 255 -9.18 -8.82 -1.96
CA PHE A 255 -8.28 -7.89 -2.63
C PHE A 255 -6.97 -8.57 -3.07
N VAL A 256 -6.35 -9.35 -2.18
CA VAL A 256 -5.10 -10.07 -2.48
C VAL A 256 -5.33 -11.17 -3.53
N ALA A 257 -6.44 -11.91 -3.44
CA ALA A 257 -6.78 -12.94 -4.42
C ALA A 257 -7.00 -12.35 -5.82
N TRP A 258 -7.66 -11.19 -5.90
CA TRP A 258 -7.81 -10.46 -7.14
C TRP A 258 -6.47 -10.00 -7.71
N ALA A 259 -5.59 -9.42 -6.88
CA ALA A 259 -4.25 -9.02 -7.32
C ALA A 259 -3.42 -10.23 -7.80
N ALA A 260 -3.53 -11.38 -7.11
CA ALA A 260 -2.85 -12.62 -7.48
C ALA A 260 -3.41 -13.23 -8.78
N TYR A 261 -4.71 -13.08 -9.06
CA TYR A 261 -5.30 -13.54 -10.33
C TYR A 261 -4.63 -12.91 -11.55
N GLY A 262 -4.13 -11.67 -11.44
CA GLY A 262 -3.37 -11.02 -12.51
C GLY A 262 -2.12 -11.77 -12.98
N VAL A 263 -1.59 -12.69 -12.17
CA VAL A 263 -0.47 -13.56 -12.56
C VAL A 263 -0.89 -14.63 -13.58
N VAL A 264 -2.15 -15.07 -13.55
CA VAL A 264 -2.68 -16.12 -14.43
C VAL A 264 -2.59 -15.76 -15.92
N PRO A 265 -3.10 -14.59 -16.41
CA PRO A 265 -2.96 -14.22 -17.81
C PRO A 265 -1.49 -14.03 -18.22
N THR A 266 -0.63 -13.54 -17.33
CA THR A 266 0.80 -13.39 -17.60
C THR A 266 1.48 -14.75 -17.80
N LEU A 267 1.20 -15.73 -16.94
CA LEU A 267 1.73 -17.09 -17.08
C LEU A 267 1.19 -17.77 -18.34
N HIS A 268 -0.11 -17.64 -18.61
CA HIS A 268 -0.69 -18.24 -19.81
C HIS A 268 -0.07 -17.63 -21.09
N TRP A 269 0.08 -16.31 -21.15
CA TRP A 269 0.76 -15.64 -22.25
C TRP A 269 2.20 -16.15 -22.43
N TYR A 270 2.96 -16.30 -21.34
CA TYR A 270 4.32 -16.83 -21.37
C TYR A 270 4.40 -18.22 -22.02
N PHE A 271 3.48 -19.13 -21.67
CA PHE A 271 3.44 -20.46 -22.27
C PHE A 271 2.99 -20.45 -23.74
N VAL A 272 1.99 -19.64 -24.09
CA VAL A 272 1.47 -19.53 -25.47
C VAL A 272 2.51 -18.93 -26.42
N MET A 273 3.32 -17.98 -25.95
CA MET A 273 4.36 -17.35 -26.76
C MET A 273 5.63 -18.20 -26.90
N GLY A 274 5.67 -19.42 -26.34
CA GLY A 274 6.81 -20.34 -26.44
C GLY A 274 7.89 -20.12 -25.39
N GLY A 275 7.59 -19.44 -24.28
CA GLY A 275 8.49 -19.27 -23.13
C GLY A 275 9.88 -18.73 -23.51
N THR A 276 10.94 -19.38 -23.02
CA THR A 276 12.34 -19.04 -23.33
C THR A 276 12.78 -19.40 -24.75
N GLU A 277 12.02 -20.24 -25.46
CA GLU A 277 12.33 -20.68 -26.82
C GLU A 277 11.86 -19.67 -27.88
N SER A 278 11.05 -18.70 -27.48
CA SER A 278 10.48 -17.66 -28.34
C SER A 278 11.57 -16.82 -29.02
N THR A 279 11.32 -16.46 -30.28
CA THR A 279 12.25 -15.66 -31.11
C THR A 279 12.59 -14.32 -30.47
N MET A 280 11.69 -13.75 -29.65
CA MET A 280 11.94 -12.50 -28.92
C MET A 280 13.00 -12.65 -27.82
N VAL A 281 13.04 -13.77 -27.09
CA VAL A 281 14.05 -14.02 -26.05
C VAL A 281 15.41 -14.30 -26.69
N LYS A 282 15.42 -15.02 -27.82
CA LYS A 282 16.66 -15.31 -28.57
C LYS A 282 17.31 -14.04 -29.14
N VAL A 283 16.51 -13.07 -29.62
CA VAL A 283 17.03 -11.77 -30.11
C VAL A 283 17.69 -10.94 -29.01
N GLY A 284 17.24 -11.06 -27.76
CA GLY A 284 17.90 -10.44 -26.61
C GLY A 284 19.23 -11.08 -26.22
N TYR A 285 19.39 -12.38 -26.50
CA TYR A 285 20.60 -13.15 -26.16
C TYR A 285 21.68 -13.11 -27.26
N THR A 286 21.30 -12.87 -28.52
CA THR A 286 22.25 -12.77 -29.66
C THR A 286 22.88 -11.38 -29.81
N ARG A 287 22.73 -10.52 -28.79
CA ARG A 287 23.22 -9.14 -28.81
C ARG A 287 24.32 -8.92 -27.76
N ASP A 288 25.15 -9.94 -27.55
CA ASP A 288 26.47 -9.91 -26.90
C ASP A 288 27.50 -10.51 -27.87
#